data_AF-A0A3D3NV77-F1
#
_entry.id   AF-A0A3D3NV77-F1
#
_cell.length_a   1.000
_cell.length_b   1.000
_cell.length_c   1.000
_cell.angle_alpha   90.00
_cell.angle_beta   90.00
_cell.angle_gamma   90.00
#
_symmetry.space_group_name_H-M   'P 1'
#
loop_
_entity.id
_entity.type
_entity.pdbx_description
1 polymer ?
#
loop_
_entity_poly.entity_id
_entity_poly.type
_entity_poly.pdbx_seq_one_letter_code
_entity_poly.pdbx_strand_id
1 'polypeptide(L)' 'EAAPHRIRVTAILPGGVDTAFWDDASERAAPKQLFLKPEHIADGITRCIEMDDFCVPRELVLRSLDDSDFSVRPE' A
#
# COMPACT_ATOMS: atom_id res chain seq x y z
N GLU A 1 19.09 -5.50 15.27
CA GLU A 1 17.95 -4.58 15.14
C GLU A 1 18.41 -3.23 14.59
N ALA A 2 17.53 -2.49 13.90
CA ALA A 2 17.88 -1.26 13.17
C ALA A 2 17.77 0.03 14.03
N ALA A 3 16.94 0.03 15.07
CA ALA A 3 16.63 1.20 15.89
C ALA A 3 17.85 1.84 16.60
N PRO A 4 18.82 1.09 17.17
CA PRO A 4 20.02 1.68 17.79
C PRO A 4 20.88 2.50 16.82
N HIS A 5 20.74 2.25 15.52
CA HIS A 5 21.47 2.93 14.46
C HIS A 5 20.69 4.11 13.85
N ARG A 6 19.54 4.48 14.45
CA ARG A 6 18.61 5.50 13.93
C ARG A 6 18.15 5.21 12.50
N ILE A 7 18.01 3.94 12.15
CA ILE A 7 17.47 3.51 10.85
C ILE A 7 15.96 3.41 10.95
N ARG A 8 15.26 4.12 10.07
CA ARG A 8 13.80 4.07 9.92
C ARG A 8 13.39 2.79 9.19
N VAL A 9 12.32 2.15 9.64
CA VAL A 9 11.74 0.96 9.00
C VAL A 9 10.24 1.12 8.96
N THR A 10 9.68 1.05 7.76
CA THR A 10 8.24 1.09 7.50
C THR A 10 7.88 -0.06 6.58
N ALA A 11 6.88 -0.86 6.96
CA ALA A 11 6.24 -1.79 6.05
C ALA A 11 5.12 -1.07 5.28
N ILE A 12 5.10 -1.22 3.96
CA ILE A 12 4.01 -0.74 3.10
C ILE A 12 3.16 -1.96 2.71
N LEU A 13 1.87 -1.92 3.05
CA LEU A 13 0.94 -3.04 2.87
C LEU A 13 -0.19 -2.60 1.94
N PRO A 14 0.02 -2.64 0.61
CA PRO A 14 -1.01 -2.28 -0.33
C PRO A 14 -2.03 -3.42 -0.51
N GLY A 15 -3.27 -3.05 -0.84
CA GLY A 15 -4.23 -3.97 -1.46
C GLY A 15 -3.84 -4.30 -2.90
N GLY A 16 -4.83 -4.62 -3.75
CA GLY A 16 -4.58 -4.78 -5.18
C GLY A 16 -3.98 -3.51 -5.79
N VAL A 17 -2.85 -3.64 -6.48
CA VAL A 17 -2.19 -2.53 -7.23
C VAL A 17 -2.11 -2.92 -8.70
N ASP A 18 -2.62 -2.05 -9.58
CA ASP A 18 -2.58 -2.26 -11.02
C ASP A 18 -1.14 -2.16 -11.55
N THR A 19 -0.53 -3.33 -11.74
CA THR A 19 0.83 -3.51 -12.25
C THR A 19 0.84 -4.70 -13.19
N ALA A 20 1.93 -4.84 -13.96
CA ALA A 20 2.17 -5.98 -14.84
C ALA A 20 2.27 -7.32 -14.09
N PHE A 21 2.41 -7.32 -12.76
CA PHE A 21 2.40 -8.54 -11.94
C PHE A 21 1.16 -9.41 -12.22
N TRP A 22 0.00 -8.78 -12.43
CA TRP A 22 -1.26 -9.49 -12.63
C TRP A 22 -1.44 -10.12 -14.00
N ASP A 23 -0.59 -9.79 -14.96
CA ASP A 23 -0.73 -10.29 -16.33
C ASP A 23 -0.47 -11.80 -16.39
N ASP A 24 0.43 -12.30 -15.52
CA ASP A 24 0.79 -13.72 -15.44
C ASP A 24 0.45 -14.38 -14.09
N ALA A 25 0.02 -13.62 -13.09
CA ALA A 25 -0.23 -14.14 -11.74
C ALA A 25 -1.51 -14.98 -11.61
N SER A 26 -2.43 -14.91 -12.57
CA SER A 26 -3.74 -15.56 -12.50
C SER A 26 -4.32 -15.83 -13.88
N GLU A 27 -4.89 -17.01 -14.11
CA GLU A 27 -5.68 -17.32 -15.31
C GLU A 27 -6.99 -16.51 -15.39
N ARG A 28 -7.46 -15.99 -14.24
CA ARG A 28 -8.61 -15.08 -14.16
C ARG A 28 -8.14 -13.64 -14.31
N ALA A 29 -8.86 -12.86 -15.11
CA ALA A 29 -8.64 -11.43 -15.22
C ALA A 29 -8.79 -10.75 -13.86
N ALA A 30 -7.72 -10.10 -13.39
CA ALA A 30 -7.76 -9.28 -12.19
C ALA A 30 -8.67 -8.05 -12.43
N PRO A 31 -9.50 -7.65 -11.45
CA PRO A 31 -10.37 -6.49 -11.58
C PRO A 31 -9.57 -5.19 -11.39
N LYS A 32 -8.64 -4.89 -12.31
CA LYS A 32 -7.70 -3.77 -12.25
C LYS A 32 -8.37 -2.41 -12.03
N GLN A 33 -9.63 -2.24 -12.46
CA GLN A 33 -10.42 -1.03 -12.22
C GLN A 33 -10.73 -0.76 -10.74
N LEU A 34 -10.66 -1.76 -9.87
CA LEU A 34 -10.86 -1.63 -8.42
C LEU A 34 -9.54 -1.44 -7.65
N PHE A 35 -8.40 -1.57 -8.34
CA PHE A 35 -7.08 -1.54 -7.72
C PHE A 35 -6.56 -0.12 -7.52
N LEU A 36 -5.62 0.02 -6.59
CA LEU A 36 -4.77 1.20 -6.51
C LEU A 36 -3.89 1.29 -7.76
N LYS A 37 -3.50 2.52 -8.12
CA LYS A 37 -2.47 2.73 -9.13
C LYS A 37 -1.07 2.74 -8.48
N PRO A 38 0.00 2.44 -9.22
CA PRO A 38 1.37 2.50 -8.69
C PRO A 38 1.73 3.85 -8.07
N GLU A 39 1.21 4.95 -8.61
CA GLU A 39 1.47 6.32 -8.13
C GLU A 39 0.95 6.50 -6.70
N HIS A 40 -0.17 5.86 -6.32
CA HIS A 40 -0.68 5.94 -4.95
C HIS A 40 0.28 5.31 -3.94
N ILE A 41 1.02 4.26 -4.33
CA ILE A 41 2.02 3.61 -3.48
C ILE A 41 3.28 4.48 -3.39
N ALA A 42 3.70 5.04 -4.52
CA ALA A 42 4.84 5.96 -4.58
C ALA A 42 4.61 7.21 -3.71
N ASP A 43 3.41 7.78 -3.75
CA ASP A 43 3.01 8.90 -2.91
C ASP A 43 3.07 8.52 -1.43
N GLY A 44 2.52 7.36 -1.04
CA GLY A 44 2.57 6.87 0.33
C GLY A 44 4.01 6.71 0.85
N ILE A 45 4.90 6.12 0.06
CA ILE A 45 6.33 6.01 0.37
C ILE A 45 6.96 7.39 0.55
N THR A 46 6.67 8.32 -0.38
CA THR A 46 7.19 9.69 -0.34
C THR A 46 6.78 10.39 0.95
N ARG A 47 5.52 10.25 1.36
CA ARG A 47 5.05 10.79 2.66
C ARG A 47 5.79 10.20 3.84
N CYS A 48 6.04 8.88 3.87
CA CYS A 48 6.83 8.27 4.94
C CYS A 48 8.27 8.83 5.00
N ILE A 49 8.87 9.13 3.85
CA ILE A 49 10.21 9.71 3.78
C ILE A 49 10.21 11.15 4.30
N GLU A 50 9.18 11.95 3.94
CA GLU A 50 8.99 13.35 4.33
C GLU A 50 8.71 13.56 5.83
N MET A 51 8.29 12.52 6.56
CA MET A 51 8.04 12.61 8.01
C MET A 51 9.34 12.84 8.81
N ASP A 52 9.20 13.54 9.93
CA ASP A 52 10.30 13.79 10.87
C ASP A 52 10.95 12.49 11.38
N ASP A 53 12.27 12.49 11.53
CA ASP A 53 13.04 11.30 11.96
C ASP A 53 12.66 10.78 13.36
N PHE A 54 12.01 11.60 14.19
CA PHE A 54 11.54 11.21 15.52
C PHE A 54 10.24 10.39 15.49
N CYS A 55 9.41 10.54 14.45
CA CYS A 55 8.12 9.88 14.36
C CYS A 55 8.00 9.13 13.03
N VAL A 56 8.07 7.81 13.10
CA VAL A 56 8.11 6.94 11.92
C VAL A 56 6.89 6.01 11.93
N PRO A 57 6.10 5.96 10.84
CA PRO A 57 5.06 4.96 10.70
C PRO A 57 5.73 3.59 10.58
N ARG A 58 5.38 2.64 11.44
CA ARG A 58 5.90 1.27 11.35
C ARG A 58 5.23 0.48 10.23
N GLU A 59 3.95 0.75 10.01
CA GLU A 59 3.12 0.11 9.01
C GLU A 59 2.23 1.16 8.36
N LEU A 60 2.11 1.10 7.04
CA LEU A 60 1.16 1.89 6.27
C LEU A 60 0.35 0.95 5.39
N VAL A 61 -0.94 0.82 5.70
CA VAL A 61 -1.89 0.03 4.92
C VAL A 61 -2.60 0.96 3.95
N LEU A 62 -2.53 0.65 2.65
CA LEU A 62 -3.18 1.42 1.58
C LEU A 62 -4.15 0.53 0.83
N ARG A 63 -5.41 0.92 0.75
CA ARG A 63 -6.46 0.16 0.05
C ARG A 63 -7.31 1.09 -0.80
N SER A 64 -7.86 0.54 -1.88
CA SER A 64 -8.90 1.24 -2.64
C SER A 64 -10.19 1.28 -1.83
N LEU A 65 -10.95 2.38 -1.92
CA LEU A 65 -12.30 2.43 -1.34
C LEU A 65 -13.26 1.48 -2.07
N ASP A 66 -12.95 1.14 -3.32
CA ASP A 66 -13.69 0.20 -4.14
C ASP A 66 -13.26 -1.26 -3.90
N ASP A 67 -12.25 -1.48 -3.03
CA ASP A 67 -11.86 -2.81 -2.59
C ASP A 67 -12.94 -3.41 -1.67
N SER A 68 -13.16 -4.71 -1.78
CA SER A 68 -14.17 -5.46 -1.03
C SER A 68 -14.05 -5.30 0.49
N ASP A 69 -12.87 -5.02 1.04
CA ASP A 69 -12.69 -4.80 2.48
C ASP A 69 -13.38 -3.52 3.00
N PHE A 70 -13.62 -2.51 2.15
CA PHE A 70 -14.36 -1.30 2.51
C PHE A 70 -15.85 -1.37 2.15
N SER A 71 -16.25 -2.38 1.39
CA SER A 71 -17.61 -2.55 0.89
C SER A 71 -18.62 -3.08 1.92
N VAL A 72 -18.24 -3.22 3.19
CA VAL A 72 -19.16 -3.58 4.28
C VAL A 72 -20.20 -2.46 4.41
N ARG A 73 -21.39 -2.71 3.87
CA ARG A 73 -22.54 -1.83 4.09
C ARG A 73 -23.04 -2.08 5.52
N PRO A 74 -23.04 -1.07 6.42
CA PRO A 74 -23.76 -1.22 7.66
C PRO A 74 -25.24 -1.43 7.33
N GLU A 75 -25.86 -2.42 7.97
CA GLU A 75 -27.31 -2.65 7.92
C GLU A 75 -28.09 -1.44 8.49
#